data_AF-A0A1J9PTA8-F1
#
_entry.id   AF-A0A1J9PTA8-F1
#
_cell.length_a   1.000
_cell.length_b   1.000
_cell.length_c   1.000
_cell.angle_alpha   90.00
_cell.angle_beta   90.00
_cell.angle_gamma   90.00
#
_symmetry.space_group_name_H-M   'P 1'
#
loop_
_entity.id
_entity.type
_entity.pdbx_description
1 polymer ?
#
loop_
_entity_poly.entity_id
_entity_poly.type
_entity_poly.pdbx_seq_one_letter_code
_entity_poly.pdbx_strand_id
1 'polypeptide(L)'
;MRASRASGLLHIGRLTFSKHRQDCTFSRSLTRFSRRPTRIALSSNPAIPPNHHAHHQRLYHDNNNNSTDTMGKEKVSFNLKTPKGTKDWFGAEGLLRDRIFSTITEVFKRHGATSLDTPVFELREILAGKYGEDSKLIYDLQDQGGELCSLRYDLTVPFARWLAMNPNVRNIKRYHIAKVYRRDQPAMSKGRMREFYQCDIDIAGANYDPMVPDAEILRIATEVFEGLGWKGSYTIKINHRKILDGLFEVCGVPKEKIRTISSAVDKLDKMPWADVRREMVDEKGLDGGVADKIETYVVRKGGRELVELLQSDEALLANPSAKNGLEEMGLLMDYLEAFGILDKISFDMSLARGLDYYTGVIYEVVTEGSAPAISQSAGEEAQKVQKKSKGKPKNDDDDRSNDPSIGVGSVAAGGRYDELVGMFSSRAQIPCVGISFGVDRIFSITKARMDRENSGTKKISEVDVYVMAFGGKGFTGLLKERMDVARRLWDAGLKVEFSYKRKPKPIQQFEAAEANAVPFAVILGEDELAAGQVRVKEMGLDKGHPEKDGVLVNLSTLAEEVKGRLERRQAAAAVAATAGAVIDSGKEVVVGEEAIAKKIENLDVNEQ
;
A
#
# COMPACT_ATOMS: atom_id res chain seq x y z
N MET A 1 68.85 -23.21 -31.30
CA MET A 1 69.90 -22.31 -31.83
C MET A 1 69.32 -20.92 -31.98
N ARG A 2 70.00 -19.93 -31.36
CA ARG A 2 69.87 -18.45 -31.46
C ARG A 2 68.48 -17.85 -31.25
N ALA A 3 68.09 -17.31 -30.09
CA ALA A 3 68.71 -16.39 -29.09
C ALA A 3 68.62 -14.89 -29.45
N SER A 4 67.83 -14.17 -28.65
CA SER A 4 68.22 -12.99 -27.81
C SER A 4 67.03 -12.74 -26.86
N ARG A 5 67.02 -12.94 -25.52
CA ARG A 5 67.88 -12.46 -24.41
C ARG A 5 68.10 -10.94 -24.48
N ALA A 6 67.98 -10.14 -23.41
CA ALA A 6 67.83 -10.41 -21.98
C ALA A 6 67.68 -9.06 -21.22
N SER A 7 67.05 -9.12 -20.03
CA SER A 7 67.42 -8.44 -18.75
C SER A 7 67.54 -6.91 -18.69
N GLY A 8 67.17 -6.19 -17.63
CA GLY A 8 66.72 -6.54 -16.28
C GLY A 8 66.93 -5.35 -15.31
N LEU A 9 66.40 -5.51 -14.09
CA LEU A 9 66.77 -4.87 -12.80
C LEU A 9 66.31 -3.45 -12.40
N LEU A 10 65.42 -3.45 -11.38
CA LEU A 10 65.62 -2.99 -9.98
C LEU A 10 66.10 -1.55 -9.65
N HIS A 11 65.26 -0.79 -8.91
CA HIS A 11 65.45 -0.22 -7.54
C HIS A 11 64.53 1.00 -7.34
N ILE A 12 63.57 0.97 -6.40
CA ILE A 12 63.61 1.56 -5.04
C ILE A 12 63.86 3.08 -5.02
N GLY A 13 62.84 3.84 -4.58
CA GLY A 13 62.98 5.27 -4.28
C GLY A 13 61.76 5.89 -3.60
N ARG A 14 61.82 6.00 -2.27
CA ARG A 14 60.94 6.79 -1.37
C ARG A 14 60.77 8.25 -1.84
N LEU A 15 59.62 8.86 -1.51
CA LEU A 15 59.45 10.32 -1.26
C LEU A 15 58.16 10.49 -0.40
N THR A 16 58.22 10.33 0.93
CA THR A 16 58.28 11.38 1.97
C THR A 16 57.57 12.71 1.71
N PHE A 17 56.65 13.00 2.64
CA PHE A 17 56.05 14.29 3.01
C PHE A 17 57.00 15.50 2.97
N SER A 18 56.49 16.65 2.54
CA SER A 18 56.94 17.96 3.04
C SER A 18 55.82 19.01 3.02
N LYS A 19 55.67 19.68 4.16
CA LYS A 19 54.91 20.92 4.41
C LYS A 19 55.66 22.12 3.79
N HIS A 20 54.91 23.13 3.33
CA HIS A 20 55.11 24.59 3.54
C HIS A 20 53.98 25.30 2.77
N ARG A 21 52.96 25.91 3.39
CA ARG A 21 52.90 27.26 3.99
C ARG A 21 53.58 28.35 3.13
N GLN A 22 52.77 29.21 2.52
CA GLN A 22 53.09 30.61 2.26
C GLN A 22 51.81 31.47 2.24
N ASP A 23 51.89 32.55 3.00
CA ASP A 23 50.92 33.63 3.19
C ASP A 23 50.88 34.61 2.00
N CYS A 24 49.76 35.35 1.86
CA CYS A 24 49.64 36.81 1.63
C CYS A 24 48.22 37.12 1.12
N THR A 25 47.33 37.75 1.90
CA THR A 25 47.11 39.21 2.15
C THR A 25 46.45 39.99 0.99
N PHE A 26 45.75 41.08 1.38
CA PHE A 26 44.93 42.07 0.62
C PHE A 26 43.47 41.66 0.30
N SER A 27 42.44 42.50 0.45
CA SER A 27 42.28 43.85 1.01
C SER A 27 40.77 44.19 1.02
N ARG A 28 40.34 45.00 2.00
CA ARG A 28 39.02 45.63 2.13
C ARG A 28 38.99 46.99 1.40
N SER A 29 37.88 47.28 0.71
CA SER A 29 37.26 48.63 0.60
C SER A 29 35.78 48.40 0.21
N LEU A 30 34.70 48.78 0.90
CA LEU A 30 34.29 49.92 1.74
C LEU A 30 34.02 51.24 0.99
N THR A 31 32.74 51.48 0.70
CA THR A 31 32.04 52.77 0.55
C THR A 31 30.57 52.53 0.93
N ARG A 32 30.07 52.86 2.15
CA ARG A 32 29.60 54.16 2.71
C ARG A 32 28.43 54.78 1.92
N PHE A 33 27.31 55.32 2.44
CA PHE A 33 26.76 55.75 3.76
C PHE A 33 25.23 56.00 3.52
N SER A 34 24.26 55.92 4.45
CA SER A 34 23.95 56.93 5.48
C SER A 34 22.64 56.63 6.28
N ARG A 35 22.77 56.50 7.61
CA ARG A 35 22.01 57.08 8.78
C ARG A 35 20.47 57.24 8.71
N ARG A 36 19.65 56.87 9.73
CA ARG A 36 19.69 57.20 11.18
C ARG A 36 18.98 56.15 12.08
N PRO A 37 19.35 56.00 13.37
CA PRO A 37 18.54 55.36 14.42
C PRO A 37 18.10 56.35 15.52
N THR A 38 16.96 56.11 16.16
CA THR A 38 16.46 56.91 17.30
C THR A 38 16.52 56.09 18.61
N ARG A 39 17.09 56.71 19.64
CA ARG A 39 17.27 56.27 21.04
C ARG A 39 16.09 56.74 21.90
N ILE A 40 15.79 56.04 23.01
CA ILE A 40 15.34 56.50 24.36
C ILE A 40 15.40 55.22 25.25
N ALA A 41 16.36 54.99 26.16
CA ALA A 41 16.65 55.53 27.51
C ALA A 41 15.83 54.89 28.67
N LEU A 42 16.57 54.36 29.66
CA LEU A 42 16.18 53.66 30.90
C LEU A 42 16.18 54.60 32.13
N SER A 43 15.31 54.35 33.12
CA SER A 43 15.56 54.48 34.59
C SER A 43 14.33 53.96 35.38
N SER A 44 14.38 52.90 36.19
CA SER A 44 14.79 52.77 37.61
C SER A 44 13.59 52.66 38.59
N ASN A 45 13.62 51.59 39.41
CA ASN A 45 12.70 51.16 40.47
C ASN A 45 12.78 52.08 41.73
N PRO A 46 11.89 52.00 42.77
CA PRO A 46 11.97 50.89 43.75
C PRO A 46 10.69 50.48 44.56
N ALA A 47 10.80 49.27 45.15
CA ALA A 47 10.33 48.80 46.48
C ALA A 47 8.98 48.07 46.70
N ILE A 48 9.08 47.00 47.51
CA ILE A 48 8.16 45.91 47.96
C ILE A 48 7.85 46.13 49.47
N PRO A 49 6.69 45.76 50.10
CA PRO A 49 6.46 44.43 50.76
C PRO A 49 4.95 44.02 50.97
N PRO A 50 4.59 42.97 51.75
CA PRO A 50 4.64 41.53 51.42
C PRO A 50 3.33 40.72 51.68
N ASN A 51 3.36 39.43 51.28
CA ASN A 51 2.50 38.25 51.55
C ASN A 51 1.41 38.27 52.66
N HIS A 52 0.25 37.62 52.39
CA HIS A 52 -0.31 36.55 53.24
C HIS A 52 -1.42 35.71 52.55
N HIS A 53 -1.41 34.40 52.83
CA HIS A 53 -2.36 33.34 52.45
C HIS A 53 -3.83 33.58 52.84
N ALA A 54 -4.79 33.02 52.08
CA ALA A 54 -5.84 32.13 52.62
C ALA A 54 -6.79 31.56 51.53
N HIS A 55 -7.11 30.27 51.71
CA HIS A 55 -8.19 29.53 51.07
C HIS A 55 -9.56 30.21 51.19
N HIS A 56 -10.40 30.13 50.15
CA HIS A 56 -11.85 30.09 50.33
C HIS A 56 -12.54 29.26 49.24
N GLN A 57 -13.05 28.10 49.66
CA GLN A 57 -14.23 27.47 49.09
C GLN A 57 -15.36 28.52 49.02
N ARG A 58 -16.02 28.65 47.87
CA ARG A 58 -17.34 29.27 47.79
C ARG A 58 -18.36 28.23 47.35
N LEU A 59 -19.11 27.79 48.34
CA LEU A 59 -20.47 27.30 48.23
C LEU A 59 -21.29 28.33 47.45
N TYR A 60 -21.96 27.90 46.38
CA TYR A 60 -23.00 28.69 45.75
C TYR A 60 -24.24 28.66 46.67
N HIS A 61 -24.58 29.83 47.22
CA HIS A 61 -25.92 30.11 47.73
C HIS A 61 -26.66 30.93 46.68
N ASP A 62 -27.89 30.49 46.42
CA ASP A 62 -28.88 31.13 45.57
C ASP A 62 -29.01 32.62 45.86
N ASN A 63 -29.05 33.41 44.79
CA ASN A 63 -29.77 34.67 44.81
C ASN A 63 -30.57 34.81 43.52
N ASN A 64 -31.87 34.68 43.73
CA ASN A 64 -32.96 34.83 42.79
C ASN A 64 -32.98 36.27 42.27
N ASN A 65 -32.77 36.48 40.96
CA ASN A 65 -33.34 37.66 40.31
C ASN A 65 -33.58 37.41 38.81
N ASN A 66 -34.86 37.56 38.44
CA ASN A 66 -35.42 37.35 37.13
C ASN A 66 -34.71 38.19 36.04
N SER A 67 -34.01 37.50 35.14
CA SER A 67 -33.94 37.91 33.74
C SER A 67 -34.25 36.67 32.90
N THR A 68 -35.39 36.71 32.23
CA THR A 68 -35.84 35.68 31.30
C THR A 68 -34.96 35.73 30.05
N ASP A 69 -33.82 35.06 30.11
CA ASP A 69 -33.06 34.68 28.92
C ASP A 69 -33.63 33.36 28.41
N THR A 70 -34.64 33.44 27.54
CA THR A 70 -35.17 32.29 26.82
C THR A 70 -34.21 31.90 25.69
N MET A 71 -32.96 31.54 26.02
CA MET A 71 -32.21 30.61 25.19
C MET A 71 -32.71 29.21 25.56
N GLY A 72 -33.72 28.75 24.82
CA GLY A 72 -34.05 27.34 24.78
C GLY A 72 -32.75 26.57 24.53
N LYS A 73 -32.34 25.76 25.51
CA LYS A 73 -31.31 24.73 25.30
C LYS A 73 -31.93 23.69 24.37
N GLU A 74 -32.00 24.00 23.08
CA GLU A 74 -32.11 22.95 22.08
C GLU A 74 -30.91 22.03 22.32
N LYS A 75 -31.22 20.82 22.79
CA LYS A 75 -30.25 19.72 22.82
C LYS A 75 -29.89 19.47 21.36
N VAL A 76 -28.84 20.13 20.88
CA VAL A 76 -28.27 19.84 19.56
C VAL A 76 -27.74 18.42 19.65
N SER A 77 -28.51 17.47 19.14
CA SER A 77 -28.13 16.07 19.04
C SER A 77 -27.21 15.95 17.82
N PHE A 78 -25.91 15.82 18.07
CA PHE A 78 -24.95 15.56 17.00
C PHE A 78 -24.96 14.07 16.65
N ASN A 79 -25.07 13.76 15.36
CA ASN A 79 -24.87 12.41 14.87
C ASN A 79 -23.36 12.15 14.74
N LEU A 80 -22.79 11.39 15.68
CA LEU A 80 -21.38 11.01 15.66
C LEU A 80 -21.15 9.91 14.61
N LYS A 81 -20.66 10.31 13.43
CA LYS A 81 -20.29 9.40 12.36
C LYS A 81 -19.14 9.96 11.53
N THR A 82 -18.40 9.09 10.86
CA THR A 82 -17.48 9.48 9.79
C THR A 82 -18.27 9.96 8.55
N PRO A 83 -17.66 10.77 7.67
CA PRO A 83 -18.23 11.07 6.36
C PRO A 83 -18.55 9.78 5.57
N LYS A 84 -19.60 9.82 4.76
CA LYS A 84 -20.00 8.67 3.92
C LYS A 84 -18.83 8.20 3.06
N GLY A 85 -18.61 6.88 3.04
CA GLY A 85 -17.53 6.29 2.25
C GLY A 85 -16.13 6.45 2.86
N THR A 86 -16.02 6.82 4.14
CA THR A 86 -14.76 6.93 4.89
C THR A 86 -14.82 6.09 6.16
N LYS A 87 -13.67 5.62 6.67
CA LYS A 87 -13.61 4.79 7.88
C LYS A 87 -12.35 5.04 8.72
N ASP A 88 -12.50 4.80 10.01
CA ASP A 88 -11.37 4.73 10.94
C ASP A 88 -10.74 3.34 10.90
N TRP A 89 -9.44 3.26 11.18
CA TRP A 89 -8.68 2.01 11.20
C TRP A 89 -8.12 1.79 12.60
N PHE A 90 -8.40 0.64 13.20
CA PHE A 90 -7.98 0.33 14.57
C PHE A 90 -7.75 -1.18 14.76
N GLY A 91 -6.91 -1.51 15.74
CA GLY A 91 -6.63 -2.88 16.16
C GLY A 91 -6.10 -3.77 15.04
N ALA A 92 -6.61 -4.99 14.95
CA ALA A 92 -6.17 -5.98 13.96
C ALA A 92 -6.31 -5.49 12.51
N GLU A 93 -7.29 -4.64 12.19
CA GLU A 93 -7.41 -4.04 10.85
C GLU A 93 -6.27 -3.06 10.55
N GLY A 94 -5.91 -2.24 11.54
CA GLY A 94 -4.78 -1.32 11.42
C GLY A 94 -3.48 -2.06 11.19
N LEU A 95 -3.22 -3.12 11.97
CA LEU A 95 -2.01 -3.93 11.83
C LEU A 95 -1.91 -4.65 10.49
N LEU A 96 -3.03 -5.21 10.00
CA LEU A 96 -3.04 -5.85 8.68
C LEU A 96 -2.75 -4.82 7.58
N ARG A 97 -3.33 -3.62 7.68
CA ARG A 97 -3.04 -2.53 6.74
C ARG A 97 -1.56 -2.12 6.77
N ASP A 98 -0.98 -1.99 7.96
CA ASP A 98 0.43 -1.62 8.11
C ASP A 98 1.36 -2.71 7.56
N ARG A 99 1.01 -4.00 7.74
CA ARG A 99 1.71 -5.12 7.10
C ARG A 99 1.64 -5.02 5.58
N ILE A 100 0.46 -4.74 5.01
CA ILE A 100 0.30 -4.55 3.55
C ILE A 100 1.22 -3.42 3.06
N PHE A 101 1.24 -2.28 3.74
CA PHE A 101 2.11 -1.16 3.39
C PHE A 101 3.59 -1.51 3.48
N SER A 102 4.03 -2.22 4.53
CA SER A 102 5.43 -2.63 4.69
C SER A 102 5.86 -3.53 3.54
N THR A 103 5.08 -4.57 3.24
CA THR A 103 5.36 -5.50 2.14
C THR A 103 5.46 -4.78 0.79
N ILE A 104 4.50 -3.91 0.47
CA ILE A 104 4.52 -3.13 -0.78
C ILE A 104 5.77 -2.22 -0.83
N THR A 105 6.05 -1.51 0.26
CA THR A 105 7.18 -0.56 0.35
C THR A 105 8.52 -1.28 0.21
N GLU A 106 8.67 -2.47 0.80
CA GLU A 106 9.88 -3.28 0.70
C GLU A 106 10.14 -3.73 -0.74
N VAL A 107 9.11 -4.17 -1.46
CA VAL A 107 9.23 -4.52 -2.90
C VAL A 107 9.60 -3.28 -3.71
N PHE A 108 8.95 -2.14 -3.50
CA PHE A 108 9.28 -0.89 -4.21
C PHE A 108 10.74 -0.47 -3.99
N LYS A 109 11.23 -0.56 -2.75
CA LYS A 109 12.63 -0.26 -2.40
C LYS A 109 13.60 -1.28 -3.01
N ARG A 110 13.24 -2.56 -3.08
CA ARG A 110 14.05 -3.62 -3.73
C ARG A 110 14.29 -3.29 -5.21
N HIS A 111 13.31 -2.69 -5.87
CA HIS A 111 13.43 -2.22 -7.25
C HIS A 111 14.05 -0.82 -7.40
N GLY A 112 14.58 -0.25 -6.33
CA GLY A 112 15.29 1.03 -6.35
C GLY A 112 14.39 2.27 -6.49
N ALA A 113 13.09 2.14 -6.23
CA ALA A 113 12.18 3.29 -6.29
C ALA A 113 12.39 4.24 -5.10
N THR A 114 12.36 5.54 -5.37
CA THR A 114 12.46 6.59 -4.33
C THR A 114 11.07 7.10 -3.95
N SER A 115 10.86 7.41 -2.67
CA SER A 115 9.57 7.96 -2.22
C SER A 115 9.37 9.38 -2.74
N LEU A 116 8.17 9.66 -3.24
CA LEU A 116 7.65 10.99 -3.49
C LEU A 116 6.41 11.21 -2.62
N ASP A 117 6.21 12.43 -2.14
CA ASP A 117 4.93 12.87 -1.58
C ASP A 117 4.51 14.21 -2.18
N THR A 118 3.22 14.40 -2.35
CA THR A 118 2.62 15.63 -2.89
C THR A 118 1.53 16.13 -1.96
N PRO A 119 1.16 17.43 -2.03
CA PRO A 119 0.00 17.94 -1.32
C PRO A 119 -1.26 17.11 -1.58
N VAL A 120 -2.16 17.09 -0.59
CA VAL A 120 -3.43 16.34 -0.69
C VAL A 120 -4.43 16.98 -1.65
N PHE A 121 -4.30 18.29 -1.87
CA PHE A 121 -5.06 19.05 -2.85
C PHE A 121 -4.14 19.64 -3.91
N GLU A 122 -4.66 19.75 -5.11
CA GLU A 122 -4.02 20.41 -6.25
C GLU A 122 -4.86 21.62 -6.65
N LEU A 123 -4.28 22.54 -7.44
CA LEU A 123 -5.09 23.55 -8.14
C LEU A 123 -6.12 22.83 -9.00
N ARG A 124 -7.38 23.29 -8.99
CA ARG A 124 -8.48 22.64 -9.69
C ARG A 124 -8.20 22.46 -11.19
N GLU A 125 -7.52 23.43 -11.79
CA GLU A 125 -7.12 23.39 -13.21
C GLU A 125 -6.12 22.27 -13.54
N ILE A 126 -5.33 21.80 -12.57
CA ILE A 126 -4.38 20.69 -12.76
C ILE A 126 -5.15 19.38 -12.99
N LEU A 127 -6.29 19.21 -12.31
CA LEU A 127 -7.11 18.00 -12.38
C LEU A 127 -8.18 18.05 -13.48
N ALA A 128 -8.56 19.25 -13.93
CA ALA A 128 -9.61 19.45 -14.91
C ALA A 128 -9.28 18.81 -16.27
N GLY A 129 -10.22 18.02 -16.81
CA GLY A 129 -10.11 17.42 -18.13
C GLY A 129 -9.10 16.26 -18.26
N LYS A 130 -8.54 15.76 -17.15
CA LYS A 130 -7.57 14.64 -17.16
C LYS A 130 -8.21 13.26 -17.03
N TYR A 131 -9.44 13.19 -16.53
CA TYR A 131 -10.09 11.95 -16.14
C TYR A 131 -11.35 11.63 -16.97
N GLY A 132 -11.55 12.29 -18.12
CA GLY A 132 -12.73 12.09 -18.96
C GLY A 132 -14.04 12.26 -18.16
N GLU A 133 -14.94 11.28 -18.28
CA GLU A 133 -16.22 11.26 -17.56
C GLU A 133 -16.07 11.23 -16.03
N ASP A 134 -14.97 10.70 -15.50
CA ASP A 134 -14.74 10.58 -14.06
C ASP A 134 -14.41 11.92 -13.39
N SER A 135 -14.13 12.98 -14.17
CA SER A 135 -13.85 14.33 -13.65
C SER A 135 -14.98 14.88 -12.77
N LYS A 136 -16.23 14.43 -12.99
CA LYS A 136 -17.42 14.81 -12.18
C LYS A 136 -17.38 14.29 -10.73
N LEU A 137 -16.48 13.36 -10.44
CA LEU A 137 -16.35 12.71 -9.13
C LEU A 137 -15.30 13.36 -8.22
N ILE A 138 -14.69 14.47 -8.65
CA ILE A 138 -13.68 15.20 -7.87
C ILE A 138 -14.33 15.93 -6.68
N TYR A 139 -13.62 16.00 -5.56
CA TYR A 139 -13.97 16.82 -4.40
C TYR A 139 -13.35 18.20 -4.54
N ASP A 140 -14.17 19.23 -4.70
CA ASP A 140 -13.74 20.63 -4.69
C ASP A 140 -13.75 21.20 -3.26
N LEU A 141 -12.74 22.01 -2.93
CA LEU A 141 -12.73 22.78 -1.69
C LEU A 141 -13.64 24.01 -1.84
N GLN A 142 -14.19 24.47 -0.72
CA GLN A 142 -14.99 25.68 -0.69
C GLN A 142 -14.13 26.90 -1.06
N ASP A 143 -14.66 27.77 -1.91
CA ASP A 143 -14.05 29.06 -2.21
C ASP A 143 -14.09 29.96 -0.96
N GLN A 144 -12.91 30.41 -0.54
CA GLN A 144 -12.71 31.29 0.61
C GLN A 144 -11.92 32.56 0.20
N GLY A 145 -11.93 32.92 -1.09
CA GLY A 145 -11.29 34.13 -1.62
C GLY A 145 -9.82 33.92 -2.06
N GLY A 146 -9.43 32.68 -2.36
CA GLY A 146 -8.06 32.30 -2.75
C GLY A 146 -8.03 31.40 -4.00
N GLU A 147 -6.99 30.58 -4.10
CA GLU A 147 -6.84 29.63 -5.22
C GLU A 147 -7.89 28.52 -5.14
N LEU A 148 -8.53 28.24 -6.27
CA LEU A 148 -9.52 27.16 -6.35
C LEU A 148 -8.79 25.82 -6.38
N CYS A 149 -8.97 25.03 -5.33
CA CYS A 149 -8.30 23.76 -5.13
C CYS A 149 -9.29 22.60 -5.07
N SER A 150 -8.80 21.41 -5.41
CA SER A 150 -9.56 20.17 -5.37
C SER A 150 -8.70 19.06 -4.77
N LEU A 151 -9.32 18.11 -4.06
CA LEU A 151 -8.60 16.94 -3.55
C LEU A 151 -8.15 16.06 -4.73
N ARG A 152 -6.94 15.52 -4.64
CA ARG A 152 -6.39 14.65 -5.68
C ARG A 152 -7.25 13.39 -5.88
N TYR A 153 -7.55 13.10 -7.15
CA TYR A 153 -8.34 11.94 -7.57
C TYR A 153 -7.50 10.65 -7.68
N ASP A 154 -6.24 10.81 -8.07
CA ASP A 154 -5.20 9.77 -8.12
C ASP A 154 -3.82 10.34 -7.73
N LEU A 155 -2.76 9.53 -7.83
CA LEU A 155 -1.37 9.96 -7.59
C LEU A 155 -0.59 10.20 -8.91
N THR A 156 -1.10 9.69 -10.04
CA THR A 156 -0.47 9.83 -11.36
C THR A 156 -0.45 11.27 -11.88
N VAL A 157 -1.58 11.99 -11.79
CA VAL A 157 -1.63 13.39 -12.26
C VAL A 157 -0.76 14.31 -11.39
N PRO A 158 -0.78 14.24 -10.04
CA PRO A 158 0.19 14.94 -9.21
C PRO A 158 1.65 14.63 -9.56
N PHE A 159 1.97 13.38 -9.93
CA PHE A 159 3.32 13.01 -10.38
C PHE A 159 3.70 13.65 -11.71
N ALA A 160 2.81 13.62 -12.72
CA ALA A 160 3.06 14.26 -14.00
C ALA A 160 3.26 15.78 -13.85
N ARG A 161 2.45 16.43 -13.01
CA ARG A 161 2.60 17.84 -12.63
C ARG A 161 3.93 18.09 -11.93
N TRP A 162 4.37 17.19 -11.04
CA TRP A 162 5.66 17.29 -10.35
C TRP A 162 6.84 17.21 -11.32
N LEU A 163 6.81 16.26 -12.27
CA LEU A 163 7.83 16.16 -13.31
C LEU A 163 7.91 17.43 -14.15
N ALA A 164 6.77 17.96 -14.58
CA ALA A 164 6.71 19.18 -15.38
C ALA A 164 7.27 20.42 -14.64
N MET A 165 7.06 20.50 -13.32
CA MET A 165 7.62 21.56 -12.46
C MET A 165 9.12 21.39 -12.19
N ASN A 166 9.66 20.18 -12.35
CA ASN A 166 11.06 19.85 -12.05
C ASN A 166 11.81 19.42 -13.32
N PRO A 167 12.07 20.34 -14.29
CA PRO A 167 12.58 20.00 -15.62
C PRO A 167 13.97 19.36 -15.65
N ASN A 168 14.70 19.42 -14.53
CA ASN A 168 16.00 18.77 -14.35
C ASN A 168 15.87 17.26 -14.05
N VAL A 169 14.68 16.80 -13.64
CA VAL A 169 14.39 15.39 -13.39
C VAL A 169 13.81 14.80 -14.67
N ARG A 170 14.67 14.21 -15.50
CA ARG A 170 14.28 13.58 -16.77
C ARG A 170 14.05 12.08 -16.65
N ASN A 171 14.70 11.44 -15.68
CA ASN A 171 14.61 10.01 -15.41
C ASN A 171 14.40 9.80 -13.91
N ILE A 172 13.36 9.08 -13.53
CA ILE A 172 13.08 8.76 -12.12
C ILE A 172 12.28 7.47 -12.03
N LYS A 173 12.59 6.64 -11.02
CA LYS A 173 11.72 5.58 -10.55
C LYS A 173 11.23 5.97 -9.16
N ARG A 174 9.94 6.17 -9.00
CA ARG A 174 9.35 6.66 -7.76
C ARG A 174 8.24 5.76 -7.26
N TYR A 175 8.04 5.76 -5.95
CA TYR A 175 6.80 5.27 -5.36
C TYR A 175 6.11 6.35 -4.53
N HIS A 176 4.79 6.29 -4.44
CA HIS A 176 3.96 7.19 -3.64
C HIS A 176 2.85 6.39 -2.98
N ILE A 177 2.78 6.41 -1.64
CA ILE A 177 1.73 5.73 -0.87
C ILE A 177 0.92 6.78 -0.16
N ALA A 178 -0.30 7.03 -0.62
CA ALA A 178 -1.12 8.08 -0.04
C ALA A 178 -2.61 7.88 -0.31
N LYS A 179 -3.43 8.62 0.46
CA LYS A 179 -4.87 8.66 0.26
C LYS A 179 -5.25 9.46 -0.99
N VAL A 180 -6.32 9.01 -1.64
CA VAL A 180 -6.99 9.69 -2.75
C VAL A 180 -8.49 9.75 -2.51
N TYR A 181 -9.16 10.66 -3.24
CA TYR A 181 -10.53 11.06 -2.95
C TYR A 181 -11.41 11.01 -4.20
N ARG A 182 -12.47 10.20 -4.15
CA ARG A 182 -13.42 10.04 -5.26
C ARG A 182 -14.84 10.08 -4.71
N ARG A 183 -15.74 10.87 -5.29
CA ARG A 183 -17.16 10.96 -4.91
C ARG A 183 -18.00 9.79 -5.40
N ASP A 184 -17.37 8.62 -5.47
CA ASP A 184 -17.92 7.39 -6.00
C ASP A 184 -19.03 6.85 -5.08
N GLN A 185 -19.87 5.94 -5.60
CA GLN A 185 -20.86 5.29 -4.76
C GLN A 185 -20.21 4.14 -3.97
N PRO A 186 -20.18 4.20 -2.61
CA PRO A 186 -19.43 3.26 -1.82
C PRO A 186 -20.05 1.85 -1.80
N ALA A 187 -19.17 0.86 -1.70
CA ALA A 187 -19.45 -0.52 -1.34
C ALA A 187 -18.35 -0.95 -0.34
N MET A 188 -18.54 -0.57 0.92
CA MET A 188 -17.48 -0.57 1.94
C MET A 188 -16.89 -1.98 2.18
N SER A 189 -17.73 -3.01 2.24
CA SER A 189 -17.25 -4.40 2.43
C SER A 189 -16.42 -4.92 1.26
N LYS A 190 -16.53 -4.28 0.09
CA LYS A 190 -15.82 -4.60 -1.15
C LYS A 190 -14.64 -3.67 -1.41
N GLY A 191 -14.28 -2.82 -0.44
CA GLY A 191 -13.16 -1.88 -0.56
C GLY A 191 -13.40 -0.72 -1.54
N ARG A 192 -14.65 -0.49 -1.98
CA ARG A 192 -15.00 0.70 -2.77
C ARG A 192 -15.40 1.83 -1.83
N MET A 193 -14.50 2.79 -1.66
CA MET A 193 -14.62 3.87 -0.70
C MET A 193 -14.50 5.23 -1.39
N ARG A 194 -14.80 6.32 -0.67
CA ARG A 194 -14.63 7.70 -1.15
C ARG A 194 -13.29 8.29 -0.75
N GLU A 195 -12.74 7.84 0.37
CA GLU A 195 -11.34 8.05 0.78
C GLU A 195 -10.70 6.66 0.88
N PHE A 196 -9.61 6.43 0.18
CA PHE A 196 -8.88 5.15 0.21
C PHE A 196 -7.41 5.35 -0.17
N TYR A 197 -6.58 4.35 0.10
CA TYR A 197 -5.17 4.39 -0.24
C TYR A 197 -4.89 3.85 -1.64
N GLN A 198 -4.03 4.56 -2.34
CA GLN A 198 -3.30 4.06 -3.49
C GLN A 198 -1.82 3.92 -3.11
N CYS A 199 -1.20 2.84 -3.60
CA CYS A 199 0.24 2.69 -3.60
C CYS A 199 0.70 2.66 -5.05
N ASP A 200 1.36 3.72 -5.51
CA ASP A 200 1.75 3.85 -6.90
C ASP A 200 3.26 3.66 -7.02
N ILE A 201 3.70 2.96 -8.06
CA ILE A 201 5.09 2.91 -8.49
C ILE A 201 5.17 3.19 -9.98
N ASP A 202 6.06 4.10 -10.35
CA ASP A 202 6.15 4.62 -11.71
C ASP A 202 7.60 4.83 -12.12
N ILE A 203 7.87 4.52 -13.38
CA ILE A 203 9.15 4.72 -14.06
C ILE A 203 8.93 5.76 -15.15
N ALA A 204 9.66 6.87 -15.06
CA ALA A 204 9.65 7.95 -16.02
C ALA A 204 11.03 8.10 -16.67
N GLY A 205 11.07 8.28 -17.99
CA GLY A 205 12.30 8.53 -18.75
C GLY A 205 12.14 8.32 -20.26
N ALA A 206 12.88 9.11 -21.05
CA ALA A 206 12.70 9.20 -22.50
C ALA A 206 13.57 8.25 -23.34
N ASN A 207 14.63 7.69 -22.77
CA ASN A 207 15.66 6.94 -23.50
C ASN A 207 15.79 5.50 -22.99
N TYR A 208 14.66 4.85 -22.74
CA TYR A 208 14.63 3.43 -22.36
C TYR A 208 14.30 2.57 -23.57
N ASP A 209 14.87 1.36 -23.60
CA ASP A 209 14.51 0.37 -24.61
C ASP A 209 13.04 -0.04 -24.44
N PRO A 210 12.33 -0.32 -25.55
CA PRO A 210 10.91 -0.65 -25.52
C PRO A 210 10.60 -1.81 -24.56
N MET A 211 9.48 -1.71 -23.85
CA MET A 211 8.92 -2.74 -22.96
C MET A 211 9.76 -3.14 -21.73
N VAL A 212 11.00 -2.66 -21.58
CA VAL A 212 11.84 -3.01 -20.42
C VAL A 212 11.24 -2.47 -19.10
N PRO A 213 10.88 -1.17 -18.99
CA PRO A 213 10.24 -0.67 -17.77
C PRO A 213 8.85 -1.28 -17.54
N ASP A 214 8.12 -1.55 -18.62
CA ASP A 214 6.78 -2.15 -18.59
C ASP A 214 6.83 -3.56 -17.98
N ALA A 215 7.77 -4.39 -18.42
CA ALA A 215 8.02 -5.71 -17.87
C ALA A 215 8.43 -5.65 -16.39
N GLU A 216 9.25 -4.67 -16.01
CA GLU A 216 9.66 -4.50 -14.60
C GLU A 216 8.46 -4.15 -13.71
N ILE A 217 7.54 -3.30 -14.16
CA ILE A 217 6.32 -2.96 -13.41
C ILE A 217 5.47 -4.22 -13.17
N LEU A 218 5.33 -5.09 -14.17
CA LEU A 218 4.59 -6.35 -14.02
C LEU A 218 5.30 -7.31 -13.05
N ARG A 219 6.64 -7.36 -13.07
CA ARG A 219 7.44 -8.11 -12.09
C ARG A 219 7.24 -7.59 -10.66
N ILE A 220 7.26 -6.27 -10.48
CA ILE A 220 6.95 -5.64 -9.19
C ILE A 220 5.55 -6.04 -8.71
N ALA A 221 4.56 -6.02 -9.60
CA ALA A 221 3.20 -6.44 -9.27
C ALA A 221 3.16 -7.88 -8.77
N THR A 222 3.81 -8.81 -9.47
CA THR A 222 3.93 -10.21 -9.03
C THR A 222 4.56 -10.32 -7.64
N GLU A 223 5.70 -9.65 -7.39
CA GLU A 223 6.39 -9.71 -6.10
C GLU A 223 5.55 -9.14 -4.94
N VAL A 224 4.78 -8.07 -5.19
CA VAL A 224 3.84 -7.52 -4.21
C VAL A 224 2.78 -8.56 -3.85
N PHE A 225 2.08 -9.14 -4.83
CA PHE A 225 1.00 -10.09 -4.54
C PHE A 225 1.52 -11.38 -3.92
N GLU A 226 2.67 -11.89 -4.35
CA GLU A 226 3.29 -13.06 -3.73
C GLU A 226 3.78 -12.77 -2.31
N GLY A 227 4.37 -11.60 -2.05
CA GLY A 227 4.74 -11.16 -0.71
C GLY A 227 3.56 -10.99 0.25
N LEU A 228 2.37 -10.71 -0.29
CA LEU A 228 1.10 -10.68 0.45
C LEU A 228 0.46 -12.06 0.63
N GLY A 229 1.08 -13.13 0.12
CA GLY A 229 0.59 -14.51 0.25
C GLY A 229 -0.48 -14.88 -0.78
N TRP A 230 -0.53 -14.20 -1.93
CA TRP A 230 -1.57 -14.45 -2.95
C TRP A 230 -1.11 -15.42 -4.06
N LYS A 231 -0.01 -16.14 -3.86
CA LYS A 231 0.50 -17.09 -4.85
C LYS A 231 -0.60 -18.05 -5.34
N GLY A 232 -0.76 -18.14 -6.66
CA GLY A 232 -1.76 -19.02 -7.29
C GLY A 232 -3.21 -18.51 -7.28
N SER A 233 -3.45 -17.27 -6.84
CA SER A 233 -4.81 -16.78 -6.57
C SER A 233 -5.15 -15.42 -7.17
N TYR A 234 -4.33 -14.97 -8.12
CA TYR A 234 -4.52 -13.76 -8.91
C TYR A 234 -4.07 -14.00 -10.36
N THR A 235 -4.54 -13.15 -11.26
CA THR A 235 -4.12 -13.09 -12.66
C THR A 235 -3.88 -11.65 -13.06
N ILE A 236 -2.81 -11.39 -13.80
CA ILE A 236 -2.53 -10.08 -14.39
C ILE A 236 -3.03 -10.10 -15.83
N LYS A 237 -4.14 -9.39 -16.06
CA LYS A 237 -4.64 -9.14 -17.41
C LYS A 237 -3.81 -8.04 -18.04
N ILE A 238 -3.39 -8.24 -19.29
CA ILE A 238 -2.66 -7.23 -20.07
C ILE A 238 -3.34 -7.02 -21.43
N ASN A 239 -3.23 -5.81 -21.97
CA ASN A 239 -3.62 -5.47 -23.33
C ASN A 239 -2.82 -4.22 -23.78
N HIS A 240 -3.04 -3.74 -25.00
CA HIS A 240 -2.30 -2.60 -25.55
C HIS A 240 -3.22 -1.61 -26.27
N ARG A 241 -3.06 -0.31 -25.99
CA ARG A 241 -3.88 0.74 -26.61
C ARG A 241 -3.77 0.78 -28.13
N LYS A 242 -2.56 0.67 -28.67
CA LYS A 242 -2.35 0.64 -30.12
C LYS A 242 -3.06 -0.53 -30.81
N ILE A 243 -3.20 -1.67 -30.12
CA ILE A 243 -3.95 -2.84 -30.62
C ILE A 243 -5.44 -2.54 -30.63
N LEU A 244 -5.99 -2.00 -29.53
CA LEU A 244 -7.40 -1.63 -29.44
C LEU A 244 -7.80 -0.60 -30.50
N ASP A 245 -7.04 0.48 -30.62
CA ASP A 245 -7.33 1.55 -31.58
C ASP A 245 -7.26 1.03 -33.02
N GLY A 246 -6.22 0.25 -33.36
CA GLY A 246 -6.09 -0.36 -34.68
C GLY A 246 -7.15 -1.43 -34.97
N LEU A 247 -7.54 -2.22 -33.97
CA LEU A 247 -8.65 -3.17 -34.07
C LEU A 247 -9.96 -2.47 -34.43
N PHE A 248 -10.28 -1.37 -33.74
CA PHE A 248 -11.51 -0.63 -34.02
C PHE A 248 -11.50 -0.04 -35.43
N GLU A 249 -10.37 0.47 -35.90
CA GLU A 249 -10.22 0.92 -37.28
C GLU A 249 -10.43 -0.22 -38.29
N VAL A 250 -9.83 -1.38 -38.05
CA VAL A 250 -9.97 -2.58 -38.91
C VAL A 250 -11.41 -3.09 -38.94
N CYS A 251 -12.13 -3.07 -37.82
CA CYS A 251 -13.54 -3.44 -37.77
C CYS A 251 -14.47 -2.43 -38.47
N GLY A 252 -14.02 -1.20 -38.69
CA GLY A 252 -14.78 -0.13 -39.34
C GLY A 252 -15.46 0.85 -38.38
N VAL A 253 -14.94 1.01 -37.16
CA VAL A 253 -15.44 2.00 -36.20
C VAL A 253 -15.06 3.41 -36.66
N PRO A 254 -16.01 4.36 -36.74
CA PRO A 254 -15.70 5.75 -37.04
C PRO A 254 -14.77 6.37 -36.00
N LYS A 255 -13.82 7.21 -36.43
CA LYS A 255 -12.77 7.79 -35.55
C LYS A 255 -13.33 8.54 -34.35
N GLU A 256 -14.41 9.27 -34.54
CA GLU A 256 -15.11 10.02 -33.50
C GLU A 256 -15.83 9.15 -32.46
N LYS A 257 -16.02 7.85 -32.76
CA LYS A 257 -16.65 6.87 -31.87
C LYS A 257 -15.67 5.93 -31.19
N ILE A 258 -14.38 5.91 -31.56
CA ILE A 258 -13.39 4.97 -31.00
C ILE A 258 -13.39 4.99 -29.46
N ARG A 259 -13.36 6.17 -28.85
CA ARG A 259 -13.33 6.30 -27.38
C ARG A 259 -14.63 5.82 -26.72
N THR A 260 -15.78 6.18 -27.29
CA THR A 260 -17.07 5.75 -26.74
C THR A 260 -17.24 4.24 -26.88
N ILE A 261 -16.81 3.64 -27.99
CA ILE A 261 -16.84 2.18 -28.20
C ILE A 261 -15.85 1.46 -27.29
N SER A 262 -14.62 1.96 -27.13
CA SER A 262 -13.65 1.43 -26.16
C SER A 262 -14.23 1.39 -24.75
N SER A 263 -14.98 2.42 -24.34
CA SER A 263 -15.67 2.45 -23.04
C SER A 263 -16.80 1.41 -22.91
N ALA A 264 -17.47 1.03 -24.00
CA ALA A 264 -18.42 -0.09 -23.98
C ALA A 264 -17.68 -1.42 -23.84
N VAL A 265 -16.59 -1.63 -24.59
CA VAL A 265 -15.79 -2.86 -24.52
C VAL A 265 -15.22 -3.10 -23.13
N ASP A 266 -14.79 -2.05 -22.41
CA ASP A 266 -14.29 -2.16 -21.03
C ASP A 266 -15.32 -2.74 -20.05
N LYS A 267 -16.62 -2.72 -20.39
CA LYS A 267 -17.70 -3.27 -19.56
C LYS A 267 -17.89 -4.79 -19.74
N LEU A 268 -17.20 -5.43 -20.69
CA LEU A 268 -17.26 -6.89 -20.88
C LEU A 268 -16.76 -7.67 -19.67
N ASP A 269 -16.00 -7.02 -18.79
CA ASP A 269 -15.56 -7.59 -17.51
C ASP A 269 -16.73 -7.79 -16.52
N LYS A 270 -17.82 -7.05 -16.69
CA LYS A 270 -18.98 -7.00 -15.78
C LYS A 270 -20.29 -7.40 -16.46
N MET A 271 -20.35 -7.33 -17.78
CA MET A 271 -21.58 -7.48 -18.56
C MET A 271 -21.38 -8.50 -19.69
N PRO A 272 -22.39 -9.35 -19.97
CA PRO A 272 -22.36 -10.22 -21.13
C PRO A 272 -22.26 -9.44 -22.45
N TRP A 273 -21.69 -10.07 -23.48
CA TRP A 273 -21.55 -9.48 -24.81
C TRP A 273 -22.86 -8.89 -25.35
N ALA A 274 -23.99 -9.60 -25.19
CA ALA A 274 -25.28 -9.14 -25.70
C ALA A 274 -25.69 -7.76 -25.16
N ASP A 275 -25.35 -7.45 -23.90
CA ASP A 275 -25.64 -6.15 -23.30
C ASP A 275 -24.66 -5.07 -23.79
N VAL A 276 -23.38 -5.42 -23.93
CA VAL A 276 -22.35 -4.51 -24.46
C VAL A 276 -22.61 -4.16 -25.92
N ARG A 277 -23.00 -5.15 -26.74
CA ARG A 277 -23.43 -4.98 -28.13
C ARG A 277 -24.62 -4.03 -28.22
N ARG A 278 -25.63 -4.21 -27.36
CA ARG A 278 -26.80 -3.34 -27.30
C ARG A 278 -26.40 -1.89 -26.98
N GLU A 279 -25.51 -1.67 -26.03
CA GLU A 279 -24.99 -0.33 -25.73
C GLU A 279 -24.26 0.28 -26.94
N MET A 280 -23.41 -0.50 -27.63
CA MET A 280 -22.69 -0.01 -28.81
C MET A 280 -23.63 0.39 -29.95
N VAL A 281 -24.65 -0.42 -30.22
CA VAL A 281 -25.57 -0.20 -31.35
C VAL A 281 -26.66 0.82 -30.99
N ASP A 282 -27.39 0.58 -29.92
CA ASP A 282 -28.62 1.34 -29.62
C ASP A 282 -28.32 2.69 -28.96
N GLU A 283 -27.29 2.76 -28.09
CA GLU A 283 -26.98 3.97 -27.33
C GLU A 283 -25.87 4.81 -28.00
N LYS A 284 -24.86 4.14 -28.58
CA LYS A 284 -23.71 4.80 -29.24
C LYS A 284 -23.83 4.88 -30.76
N GLY A 285 -24.87 4.27 -31.34
CA GLY A 285 -25.20 4.35 -32.76
C GLY A 285 -24.15 3.68 -33.66
N LEU A 286 -23.46 2.64 -33.20
CA LEU A 286 -22.55 1.86 -34.03
C LEU A 286 -23.36 0.93 -34.95
N ASP A 287 -22.85 0.68 -36.15
CA ASP A 287 -23.44 -0.32 -37.04
C ASP A 287 -23.36 -1.72 -36.40
N GLY A 288 -24.44 -2.49 -36.52
CA GLY A 288 -24.52 -3.84 -35.92
C GLY A 288 -23.49 -4.81 -36.50
N GLY A 289 -23.21 -4.74 -37.81
CA GLY A 289 -22.20 -5.57 -38.45
C GLY A 289 -20.78 -5.22 -38.01
N VAL A 290 -20.51 -3.94 -37.73
CA VAL A 290 -19.25 -3.50 -37.11
C VAL A 290 -19.12 -4.05 -35.69
N ALA A 291 -20.19 -3.97 -34.89
CA ALA A 291 -20.21 -4.54 -33.54
C ALA A 291 -19.93 -6.05 -33.55
N ASP A 292 -20.56 -6.79 -34.47
CA ASP A 292 -20.36 -8.24 -34.61
C ASP A 292 -18.92 -8.59 -35.00
N LYS A 293 -18.25 -7.76 -35.82
CA LYS A 293 -16.82 -7.93 -36.12
C LYS A 293 -15.95 -7.71 -34.88
N ILE A 294 -16.25 -6.70 -34.08
CA ILE A 294 -15.52 -6.43 -32.83
C ILE A 294 -15.58 -7.65 -31.90
N GLU A 295 -16.74 -8.31 -31.79
CA GLU A 295 -16.93 -9.53 -30.98
C GLU A 295 -15.85 -10.56 -31.25
N THR A 296 -15.57 -10.81 -32.54
CA THR A 296 -14.65 -11.88 -32.97
C THR A 296 -13.23 -11.72 -32.42
N TYR A 297 -12.88 -10.52 -31.97
CA TYR A 297 -11.60 -10.19 -31.34
C TYR A 297 -11.71 -10.05 -29.83
N VAL A 298 -12.63 -9.22 -29.33
CA VAL A 298 -12.63 -8.79 -27.91
C VAL A 298 -13.01 -9.89 -26.93
N VAL A 299 -13.63 -10.99 -27.39
CA VAL A 299 -13.94 -12.15 -26.53
C VAL A 299 -12.72 -13.08 -26.33
N ARG A 300 -11.61 -12.83 -27.02
CA ARG A 300 -10.40 -13.67 -26.95
C ARG A 300 -9.52 -13.29 -25.76
N LYS A 301 -9.02 -14.31 -25.08
CA LYS A 301 -8.00 -14.21 -24.03
C LYS A 301 -7.07 -15.42 -24.08
N GLY A 302 -5.81 -15.24 -23.71
CA GLY A 302 -4.79 -16.29 -23.76
C GLY A 302 -3.44 -15.78 -23.25
N GLY A 303 -2.38 -16.53 -23.51
CA GLY A 303 -0.99 -16.15 -23.26
C GLY A 303 -0.28 -15.72 -24.54
N ARG A 304 0.98 -16.14 -24.69
CA ARG A 304 1.81 -15.87 -25.86
C ARG A 304 1.18 -16.40 -27.16
N GLU A 305 0.49 -17.53 -27.09
CA GLU A 305 -0.16 -18.16 -28.24
C GLU A 305 -1.24 -17.25 -28.87
N LEU A 306 -1.91 -16.42 -28.07
CA LEU A 306 -2.88 -15.45 -28.59
C LEU A 306 -2.17 -14.28 -29.28
N VAL A 307 -1.02 -13.83 -28.76
CA VAL A 307 -0.22 -12.79 -29.41
C VAL A 307 0.26 -13.29 -30.78
N GLU A 308 0.80 -14.50 -30.85
CA GLU A 308 1.24 -15.14 -32.09
C GLU A 308 0.08 -15.33 -33.09
N LEU A 309 -1.10 -15.73 -32.61
CA LEU A 309 -2.30 -15.83 -33.44
C LEU A 309 -2.67 -14.48 -34.06
N LEU A 310 -2.70 -13.39 -33.27
CA LEU A 310 -3.02 -12.06 -33.79
C LEU A 310 -1.91 -11.50 -34.69
N GLN A 311 -0.65 -11.88 -34.46
CA GLN A 311 0.46 -11.59 -35.37
C GLN A 311 0.35 -12.33 -36.71
N SER A 312 -0.55 -13.31 -36.85
CA SER A 312 -0.87 -13.95 -38.13
C SER A 312 -2.11 -13.36 -38.83
N ASP A 313 -2.81 -12.42 -38.19
CA ASP A 313 -4.00 -11.77 -38.77
C ASP A 313 -3.57 -10.65 -39.74
N GLU A 314 -3.75 -10.90 -41.04
CA GLU A 314 -3.39 -9.95 -42.10
C GLU A 314 -4.10 -8.60 -41.97
N ALA A 315 -5.34 -8.57 -41.49
CA ALA A 315 -6.11 -7.34 -41.36
C ALA A 315 -5.57 -6.46 -40.23
N LEU A 316 -5.20 -7.06 -39.10
CA LEU A 316 -4.54 -6.35 -38.00
C LEU A 316 -3.12 -5.90 -38.39
N LEU A 317 -2.34 -6.74 -39.08
CA LEU A 317 -0.99 -6.38 -39.50
C LEU A 317 -0.95 -5.28 -40.58
N ALA A 318 -2.00 -5.15 -41.38
CA ALA A 318 -2.15 -4.06 -42.33
C ALA A 318 -2.37 -2.70 -41.64
N ASN A 319 -2.84 -2.68 -40.39
CA ASN A 319 -2.97 -1.48 -39.59
C ASN A 319 -1.64 -1.17 -38.84
N PRO A 320 -0.96 -0.03 -39.11
CA PRO A 320 0.34 0.26 -38.50
C PRO A 320 0.32 0.33 -36.97
N SER A 321 -0.78 0.82 -36.38
CA SER A 321 -0.93 0.91 -34.93
C SER A 321 -1.05 -0.47 -34.31
N ALA A 322 -1.96 -1.31 -34.81
CA ALA A 322 -2.14 -2.67 -34.31
C ALA A 322 -0.87 -3.51 -34.48
N LYS A 323 -0.23 -3.43 -35.64
CA LYS A 323 1.05 -4.10 -35.90
C LYS A 323 2.11 -3.73 -34.85
N ASN A 324 2.32 -2.43 -34.62
CA ASN A 324 3.33 -1.99 -33.66
C ASN A 324 2.99 -2.44 -32.23
N GLY A 325 1.72 -2.37 -31.83
CA GLY A 325 1.29 -2.87 -30.54
C GLY A 325 1.51 -4.38 -30.39
N LEU A 326 1.27 -5.18 -31.43
CA LEU A 326 1.52 -6.63 -31.42
C LEU A 326 3.01 -6.98 -31.37
N GLU A 327 3.87 -6.20 -32.02
CA GLU A 327 5.33 -6.34 -31.92
C GLU A 327 5.81 -6.03 -30.49
N GLU A 328 5.30 -4.95 -29.89
CA GLU A 328 5.58 -4.59 -28.49
C GLU A 328 5.09 -5.67 -27.51
N MET A 329 3.91 -6.25 -27.73
CA MET A 329 3.39 -7.33 -26.89
C MET A 329 4.23 -8.61 -27.01
N GLY A 330 4.72 -8.95 -28.20
CA GLY A 330 5.65 -10.07 -28.39
C GLY A 330 6.93 -9.89 -27.57
N LEU A 331 7.55 -8.71 -27.68
CA LEU A 331 8.75 -8.35 -26.90
C LEU A 331 8.50 -8.38 -25.39
N LEU A 332 7.34 -7.88 -24.96
CA LEU A 332 6.93 -7.92 -23.56
C LEU A 332 6.83 -9.36 -23.05
N MET A 333 6.22 -10.28 -23.81
CA MET A 333 6.13 -11.69 -23.40
C MET A 333 7.52 -12.31 -23.17
N ASP A 334 8.50 -11.99 -24.02
CA ASP A 334 9.89 -12.48 -23.88
C ASP A 334 10.55 -11.98 -22.59
N TYR A 335 10.34 -10.72 -22.23
CA TYR A 335 10.85 -10.17 -20.97
C TYR A 335 10.15 -10.74 -19.74
N LEU A 336 8.85 -11.00 -19.82
CA LEU A 336 8.08 -11.62 -18.74
C LEU A 336 8.47 -13.09 -18.53
N GLU A 337 8.85 -13.79 -19.60
CA GLU A 337 9.47 -15.12 -19.52
C GLU A 337 10.84 -15.06 -18.83
N ALA A 338 11.69 -14.11 -19.22
CA ALA A 338 12.99 -13.91 -18.57
C ALA A 338 12.87 -13.56 -17.08
N PHE A 339 11.82 -12.82 -16.69
CA PHE A 339 11.48 -12.57 -15.30
C PHE A 339 10.77 -13.73 -14.59
N GLY A 340 10.44 -14.81 -15.29
CA GLY A 340 9.80 -16.00 -14.72
C GLY A 340 8.39 -15.75 -14.20
N ILE A 341 7.64 -14.84 -14.84
CA ILE A 341 6.28 -14.45 -14.41
C ILE A 341 5.23 -14.64 -15.50
N LEU A 342 5.59 -15.22 -16.65
CA LEU A 342 4.69 -15.40 -17.80
C LEU A 342 3.43 -16.21 -17.43
N ASP A 343 3.53 -17.14 -16.47
CA ASP A 343 2.41 -17.96 -15.99
C ASP A 343 1.36 -17.16 -15.20
N LYS A 344 1.65 -15.90 -14.84
CA LYS A 344 0.71 -14.99 -14.16
C LYS A 344 -0.06 -14.10 -15.14
N ILE A 345 0.30 -14.13 -16.42
CA ILE A 345 -0.14 -13.17 -17.42
C ILE A 345 -1.28 -13.75 -18.26
N SER A 346 -2.30 -12.93 -18.50
CA SER A 346 -3.37 -13.19 -19.46
C SER A 346 -3.47 -12.00 -20.41
N PHE A 347 -3.09 -12.19 -21.66
CA PHE A 347 -3.44 -11.25 -22.72
C PHE A 347 -4.95 -11.33 -22.97
N ASP A 348 -5.67 -10.23 -22.72
CA ASP A 348 -7.14 -10.19 -22.70
C ASP A 348 -7.63 -9.03 -23.55
N MET A 349 -8.23 -9.33 -24.71
CA MET A 349 -8.67 -8.34 -25.69
C MET A 349 -9.88 -7.52 -25.23
N SER A 350 -10.55 -7.94 -24.15
CA SER A 350 -11.66 -7.18 -23.54
C SER A 350 -11.19 -6.03 -22.65
N LEU A 351 -9.93 -6.07 -22.19
CA LEU A 351 -9.38 -5.06 -21.29
C LEU A 351 -9.17 -3.73 -22.04
N ALA A 352 -9.97 -2.70 -21.75
CA ALA A 352 -9.94 -1.42 -22.46
C ALA A 352 -9.87 -0.18 -21.56
N ARG A 353 -9.55 -0.39 -20.26
CA ARG A 353 -9.38 0.56 -19.13
C ARG A 353 -9.85 2.00 -19.39
N GLY A 354 -10.87 2.47 -18.68
CA GLY A 354 -11.47 3.80 -18.90
C GLY A 354 -10.64 5.08 -18.69
N LEU A 355 -9.33 5.05 -18.42
CA LEU A 355 -8.53 6.29 -18.34
C LEU A 355 -7.93 6.63 -19.71
N ASP A 356 -8.21 7.84 -20.16
CA ASP A 356 -7.89 8.31 -21.51
C ASP A 356 -6.39 8.58 -21.73
N TYR A 357 -5.60 8.69 -20.64
CA TYR A 357 -4.19 9.04 -20.71
C TYR A 357 -3.24 7.90 -21.08
N TYR A 358 -3.73 6.65 -21.17
CA TYR A 358 -2.87 5.53 -21.57
C TYR A 358 -2.56 5.55 -23.06
N THR A 359 -1.29 5.27 -23.41
CA THR A 359 -0.74 5.33 -24.77
C THR A 359 -0.19 3.98 -25.25
N GLY A 360 0.16 3.08 -24.32
CA GLY A 360 0.79 1.80 -24.62
C GLY A 360 0.11 0.62 -23.94
N VAL A 361 0.91 -0.24 -23.30
CA VAL A 361 0.41 -1.37 -22.52
C VAL A 361 -0.51 -0.89 -21.40
N ILE A 362 -1.56 -1.66 -21.13
CA ILE A 362 -2.48 -1.48 -20.02
C ILE A 362 -2.63 -2.81 -19.30
N TYR A 363 -2.80 -2.76 -17.99
CA TYR A 363 -2.92 -3.96 -17.18
C TYR A 363 -3.81 -3.79 -15.97
N GLU A 364 -4.36 -4.91 -15.54
CA GLU A 364 -5.26 -5.02 -14.42
C GLU A 364 -5.05 -6.35 -13.69
N VAL A 365 -4.96 -6.29 -12.37
CA VAL A 365 -4.81 -7.49 -11.54
C VAL A 365 -6.16 -7.86 -10.95
N VAL A 366 -6.58 -9.09 -11.23
CA VAL A 366 -7.88 -9.62 -10.81
C VAL A 366 -7.71 -10.88 -9.96
N THR A 367 -8.73 -11.17 -9.18
CA THR A 367 -8.90 -12.41 -8.41
C THR A 367 -10.26 -13.02 -8.72
N GLU A 368 -10.53 -14.22 -8.22
CA GLU A 368 -11.86 -14.83 -8.30
C GLU A 368 -12.99 -13.90 -7.80
N GLY A 369 -12.72 -13.11 -6.75
CA GLY A 369 -13.69 -12.17 -6.16
C GLY A 369 -13.78 -10.81 -6.88
N SER A 370 -13.02 -10.58 -7.96
CA SER A 370 -13.03 -9.31 -8.68
C SER A 370 -14.31 -9.12 -9.51
N ALA A 371 -14.86 -10.19 -10.08
CA ALA A 371 -16.08 -10.15 -10.87
C ALA A 371 -17.36 -10.17 -9.99
N PRO A 372 -18.49 -9.61 -10.45
CA PRO A 372 -19.77 -9.75 -9.77
C PRO A 372 -20.21 -11.23 -9.62
N ALA A 373 -21.01 -11.54 -8.60
CA ALA A 373 -21.54 -12.90 -8.44
C ALA A 373 -22.48 -13.29 -9.60
N ILE A 374 -23.16 -12.31 -10.21
CA ILE A 374 -24.11 -12.52 -11.32
C ILE A 374 -23.39 -12.93 -12.61
N SER A 375 -22.11 -12.55 -12.80
CA SER A 375 -21.37 -12.93 -14.01
C SER A 375 -20.90 -14.40 -14.01
N GLN A 376 -21.00 -15.11 -12.88
CA GLN A 376 -20.61 -16.52 -12.79
C GLN A 376 -21.78 -17.49 -13.05
N SER A 377 -23.03 -17.04 -13.02
CA SER A 377 -24.21 -17.86 -13.33
C SER A 377 -24.71 -17.62 -14.75
N ALA A 378 -24.12 -18.32 -15.72
CA ALA A 378 -24.71 -18.47 -17.04
C ALA A 378 -25.96 -19.36 -16.94
N GLY A 379 -27.13 -18.76 -16.78
CA GLY A 379 -28.42 -19.48 -16.73
C GLY A 379 -29.60 -18.57 -16.39
N GLU A 380 -30.80 -18.98 -16.80
CA GLU A 380 -32.09 -18.26 -16.80
C GLU A 380 -32.51 -17.55 -15.49
N GLU A 381 -31.78 -17.74 -14.38
CA GLU A 381 -31.98 -17.03 -13.11
C GLU A 381 -31.53 -15.55 -13.12
N ALA A 382 -30.58 -15.16 -13.99
CA ALA A 382 -30.11 -13.79 -14.10
C ALA A 382 -31.25 -12.79 -14.46
N GLN A 383 -32.24 -13.25 -15.25
CA GLN A 383 -33.41 -12.44 -15.62
C GLN A 383 -34.43 -12.28 -14.49
N LYS A 384 -34.51 -13.23 -13.53
CA LYS A 384 -35.42 -13.14 -12.38
C LYS A 384 -34.91 -12.18 -11.29
N VAL A 385 -33.59 -12.08 -11.11
CA VAL A 385 -32.98 -11.17 -10.12
C VAL A 385 -33.01 -9.71 -10.60
N GLN A 386 -32.78 -9.44 -11.89
CA GLN A 386 -32.94 -8.10 -12.45
C GLN A 386 -34.38 -7.58 -12.30
N LYS A 387 -35.41 -8.43 -12.45
CA LYS A 387 -36.82 -8.04 -12.23
C LYS A 387 -37.15 -7.72 -10.75
N LYS A 388 -36.52 -8.38 -9.77
CA LYS A 388 -36.70 -8.05 -8.34
C LYS A 388 -36.03 -6.74 -7.91
N SER A 389 -35.00 -6.28 -8.63
CA SER A 389 -34.30 -5.02 -8.33
C SER A 389 -35.03 -3.74 -8.77
N LYS A 390 -36.08 -3.85 -9.59
CA LYS A 390 -36.93 -2.73 -10.03
C LYS A 390 -37.98 -2.28 -8.98
N GLY A 391 -37.95 -2.84 -7.77
CA GLY A 391 -38.98 -2.65 -6.73
C GLY A 391 -38.57 -1.78 -5.53
N LYS A 392 -37.92 -0.63 -5.74
CA LYS A 392 -37.90 0.57 -4.85
C LYS A 392 -36.90 1.57 -5.45
N PRO A 393 -37.14 2.88 -5.44
CA PRO A 393 -36.08 3.84 -5.73
C PRO A 393 -35.00 3.63 -4.66
N LYS A 394 -33.85 3.05 -5.04
CA LYS A 394 -32.67 3.02 -4.17
C LYS A 394 -32.27 4.48 -3.97
N ASN A 395 -32.24 4.93 -2.73
CA ASN A 395 -31.71 6.24 -2.41
C ASN A 395 -30.23 6.24 -2.81
N ASP A 396 -29.74 7.27 -3.50
CA ASP A 396 -28.31 7.42 -3.83
C ASP A 396 -27.43 7.44 -2.57
N ASP A 397 -28.04 7.47 -1.38
CA ASP A 397 -27.39 7.48 -0.09
C ASP A 397 -26.96 6.13 0.49
N ASP A 398 -27.43 4.97 0.01
CA ASP A 398 -27.17 3.68 0.66
C ASP A 398 -25.83 3.00 0.26
N ASP A 399 -25.17 2.33 1.22
CA ASP A 399 -23.98 1.49 1.00
C ASP A 399 -24.34 0.24 0.17
N ARG A 400 -23.61 0.01 -0.92
CA ARG A 400 -23.90 -1.07 -1.89
C ARG A 400 -23.12 -2.36 -1.62
N SER A 401 -22.55 -2.52 -0.43
CA SER A 401 -21.86 -3.74 0.03
C SER A 401 -22.61 -5.04 -0.29
N ASN A 402 -23.94 -5.07 -0.11
CA ASN A 402 -24.77 -6.26 -0.34
C ASN A 402 -25.30 -6.41 -1.77
N ASP A 403 -24.91 -5.54 -2.70
CA ASP A 403 -25.38 -5.57 -4.09
C ASP A 403 -24.65 -6.67 -4.88
N PRO A 404 -25.33 -7.76 -5.33
CA PRO A 404 -24.69 -8.87 -6.02
C PRO A 404 -24.15 -8.50 -7.41
N SER A 405 -24.57 -7.36 -7.96
CA SER A 405 -24.04 -6.80 -9.22
C SER A 405 -22.66 -6.15 -9.08
N ILE A 406 -22.11 -6.07 -7.86
CA ILE A 406 -20.82 -5.43 -7.58
C ILE A 406 -19.84 -6.50 -7.11
N GLY A 407 -18.76 -6.72 -7.85
CA GLY A 407 -17.59 -7.47 -7.37
C GLY A 407 -16.64 -6.59 -6.54
N VAL A 408 -15.53 -7.14 -6.05
CA VAL A 408 -14.47 -6.32 -5.44
C VAL A 408 -13.82 -5.40 -6.50
N GLY A 409 -13.88 -5.78 -7.77
CA GLY A 409 -13.13 -5.16 -8.85
C GLY A 409 -11.66 -5.55 -8.81
N SER A 410 -10.87 -4.92 -9.67
CA SER A 410 -9.42 -5.13 -9.69
C SER A 410 -8.73 -4.61 -8.45
N VAL A 411 -7.64 -5.29 -8.08
CA VAL A 411 -6.86 -4.98 -6.88
C VAL A 411 -5.63 -4.12 -7.18
N ALA A 412 -5.18 -4.12 -8.43
CA ALA A 412 -4.20 -3.19 -8.96
C ALA A 412 -4.46 -2.94 -10.44
N ALA A 413 -4.05 -1.78 -10.94
CA ALA A 413 -4.16 -1.44 -12.35
C ALA A 413 -3.11 -0.40 -12.74
N GLY A 414 -2.77 -0.34 -14.02
CA GLY A 414 -1.83 0.63 -14.55
C GLY A 414 -1.62 0.50 -16.04
N GLY A 415 -0.55 1.11 -16.51
CA GLY A 415 -0.16 1.10 -17.92
C GLY A 415 0.85 2.18 -18.25
N ARG A 416 1.16 2.30 -19.54
CA ARG A 416 2.04 3.31 -20.12
C ARG A 416 1.25 4.55 -20.56
N TYR A 417 1.74 5.74 -20.22
CA TYR A 417 1.06 7.04 -20.40
C TYR A 417 2.03 8.16 -20.82
N ASP A 418 2.57 8.07 -22.02
CA ASP A 418 3.72 8.89 -22.42
C ASP A 418 3.42 10.39 -22.59
N GLU A 419 2.16 10.73 -22.85
CA GLU A 419 1.75 12.11 -23.18
C GLU A 419 1.36 12.96 -21.95
N LEU A 420 1.16 12.34 -20.78
CA LEU A 420 0.54 13.03 -19.63
C LEU A 420 1.40 14.19 -19.10
N VAL A 421 2.71 14.01 -19.06
CA VAL A 421 3.66 15.07 -18.61
C VAL A 421 3.67 16.24 -19.60
N GLY A 422 3.63 15.93 -20.90
CA GLY A 422 3.61 16.91 -21.99
C GLY A 422 2.39 17.85 -21.92
N MET A 423 1.27 17.37 -21.36
CA MET A 423 0.08 18.20 -21.14
C MET A 423 0.29 19.34 -20.12
N PHE A 424 1.27 19.25 -19.24
CA PHE A 424 1.60 20.29 -18.26
C PHE A 424 2.76 21.18 -18.72
N SER A 425 3.63 20.66 -19.58
CA SER A 425 4.73 21.42 -20.17
C SER A 425 5.16 20.79 -21.49
N SER A 426 4.98 21.53 -22.58
CA SER A 426 5.40 21.10 -23.93
C SER A 426 6.92 20.89 -24.06
N ARG A 427 7.72 21.34 -23.09
CA ARG A 427 9.18 21.12 -23.02
C ARG A 427 9.55 19.85 -22.23
N ALA A 428 8.56 19.16 -21.67
CA ALA A 428 8.72 17.99 -20.83
C ALA A 428 7.88 16.82 -21.37
N GLN A 429 8.22 16.35 -22.57
CA GLN A 429 7.78 15.03 -23.00
C GLN A 429 8.61 13.97 -22.28
N ILE A 430 8.01 13.29 -21.30
CA ILE A 430 8.66 12.26 -20.50
C ILE A 430 7.75 11.03 -20.52
N PRO A 431 8.11 9.99 -21.29
CA PRO A 431 7.45 8.70 -21.27
C PRO A 431 7.40 8.12 -19.86
N CYS A 432 6.25 7.55 -19.49
CA CYS A 432 5.98 7.03 -18.16
C CYS A 432 5.22 5.71 -18.24
N VAL A 433 5.53 4.80 -17.32
CA VAL A 433 4.76 3.57 -17.07
C VAL A 433 4.70 3.32 -15.57
N GLY A 434 3.58 2.81 -15.09
CA GLY A 434 3.44 2.50 -13.67
C GLY A 434 2.18 1.76 -13.30
N ILE A 435 2.08 1.40 -12.03
CA ILE A 435 0.96 0.63 -11.47
C ILE A 435 0.53 1.22 -10.13
N SER A 436 -0.77 1.17 -9.88
CA SER A 436 -1.40 1.54 -8.62
C SER A 436 -2.03 0.32 -7.95
N PHE A 437 -1.73 0.08 -6.69
CA PHE A 437 -2.36 -0.95 -5.86
C PHE A 437 -3.48 -0.34 -5.01
N GLY A 438 -4.69 -0.87 -5.14
CA GLY A 438 -5.86 -0.50 -4.35
C GLY A 438 -5.84 -1.19 -2.99
N VAL A 439 -5.18 -0.57 -2.01
CA VAL A 439 -4.90 -1.18 -0.69
C VAL A 439 -6.16 -1.61 0.03
N ASP A 440 -7.22 -0.81 -0.02
CA ASP A 440 -8.49 -1.12 0.64
C ASP A 440 -9.15 -2.40 0.06
N ARG A 441 -9.01 -2.67 -1.24
CA ARG A 441 -9.49 -3.92 -1.87
C ARG A 441 -8.61 -5.11 -1.50
N ILE A 442 -7.29 -4.92 -1.55
CA ILE A 442 -6.31 -5.92 -1.11
C ILE A 442 -6.57 -6.31 0.34
N PHE A 443 -6.81 -5.32 1.21
CA PHE A 443 -7.18 -5.51 2.60
C PHE A 443 -8.45 -6.35 2.74
N SER A 444 -9.54 -5.97 2.07
CA SER A 444 -10.82 -6.70 2.18
C SER A 444 -10.71 -8.16 1.74
N ILE A 445 -10.01 -8.43 0.62
CA ILE A 445 -9.79 -9.80 0.13
C ILE A 445 -8.90 -10.59 1.10
N THR A 446 -7.78 -10.00 1.53
CA THR A 446 -6.84 -10.67 2.45
C THR A 446 -7.53 -11.00 3.77
N LYS A 447 -8.27 -10.05 4.34
CA LYS A 447 -9.05 -10.26 5.57
C LYS A 447 -10.07 -11.38 5.40
N ALA A 448 -10.84 -11.39 4.31
CA ALA A 448 -11.83 -12.43 4.04
C ALA A 448 -11.20 -13.83 3.87
N ARG A 449 -9.96 -13.94 3.38
CA ARG A 449 -9.21 -15.21 3.35
C ARG A 449 -8.79 -15.64 4.76
N MET A 450 -8.16 -14.75 5.52
CA MET A 450 -7.74 -15.02 6.89
C MET A 450 -8.92 -15.45 7.79
N ASP A 451 -10.08 -14.81 7.63
CA ASP A 451 -11.29 -15.17 8.38
C ASP A 451 -11.84 -16.57 7.97
N ARG A 452 -11.65 -17.03 6.71
CA ARG A 452 -12.05 -18.37 6.25
C ARG A 452 -11.11 -19.48 6.72
N GLU A 453 -9.81 -19.18 6.77
CA GLU A 453 -8.77 -20.13 7.15
C GLU A 453 -8.70 -20.38 8.67
N ASN A 454 -9.59 -19.77 9.46
CA ASN A 454 -9.59 -19.85 10.93
C ASN A 454 -8.19 -19.61 11.53
N SER A 455 -7.38 -18.77 10.88
CA SER A 455 -6.02 -18.46 11.33
C SER A 455 -6.11 -17.79 12.70
N GLY A 456 -5.79 -18.54 13.75
CA GLY A 456 -6.07 -18.22 15.15
C GLY A 456 -5.49 -16.87 15.63
N THR A 457 -6.09 -16.38 16.73
CA THR A 457 -5.77 -15.13 17.47
C THR A 457 -5.61 -13.89 16.60
N LYS A 458 -6.67 -13.06 16.54
CA LYS A 458 -6.62 -11.72 15.97
C LYS A 458 -5.70 -10.85 16.82
N LYS A 459 -4.41 -10.79 16.46
CA LYS A 459 -3.41 -9.92 17.09
C LYS A 459 -3.86 -8.46 16.92
N ILE A 460 -4.00 -7.74 18.03
CA ILE A 460 -4.48 -6.33 18.06
C ILE A 460 -3.33 -5.35 18.29
N SER A 461 -2.20 -5.81 18.85
CA SER A 461 -0.98 -5.01 19.07
C SER A 461 0.27 -5.75 18.59
N GLU A 462 1.37 -5.04 18.35
CA GLU A 462 2.66 -5.65 17.99
C GLU A 462 3.57 -5.94 19.18
N VAL A 463 3.04 -5.93 20.41
CA VAL A 463 3.84 -6.09 21.61
C VAL A 463 4.52 -7.45 21.63
N ASP A 464 5.83 -7.45 21.86
CA ASP A 464 6.68 -8.63 21.97
C ASP A 464 6.68 -9.19 23.39
N VAL A 465 6.68 -8.29 24.38
CA VAL A 465 6.84 -8.64 25.80
C VAL A 465 5.84 -7.92 26.68
N TYR A 466 5.21 -8.65 27.60
CA TYR A 466 4.43 -8.06 28.67
C TYR A 466 5.16 -8.22 30.01
N VAL A 467 5.55 -7.12 30.64
CA VAL A 467 6.25 -7.13 31.93
C VAL A 467 5.23 -7.19 33.07
N MET A 468 5.34 -8.24 33.87
CA MET A 468 4.46 -8.57 34.99
C MET A 468 5.24 -8.61 36.30
N ALA A 469 4.53 -8.49 37.41
CA ALA A 469 5.13 -8.75 38.72
C ALA A 469 4.16 -9.51 39.62
N PHE A 470 4.70 -10.47 40.38
CA PHE A 470 4.01 -11.25 41.40
C PHE A 470 4.76 -11.12 42.73
N GLY A 471 4.04 -11.28 43.84
CA GLY A 471 4.67 -11.29 45.15
C GLY A 471 3.69 -11.61 46.26
N GLY A 472 4.24 -11.85 47.45
CA GLY A 472 3.51 -12.33 48.62
C GLY A 472 2.98 -11.22 49.52
N LYS A 473 3.05 -11.47 50.83
CA LYS A 473 2.60 -10.54 51.86
C LYS A 473 3.56 -9.35 51.95
N GLY A 474 3.09 -8.14 51.66
CA GLY A 474 3.93 -6.93 51.58
C GLY A 474 4.22 -6.45 50.15
N PHE A 475 3.84 -7.24 49.14
CA PHE A 475 4.09 -6.96 47.72
C PHE A 475 3.60 -5.57 47.29
N THR A 476 4.51 -4.76 46.75
CA THR A 476 4.26 -3.38 46.32
C THR A 476 3.74 -3.28 44.88
N GLY A 477 3.75 -4.39 44.14
CA GLY A 477 3.51 -4.42 42.69
C GLY A 477 4.76 -4.19 41.85
N LEU A 478 5.91 -3.93 42.49
CA LEU A 478 7.22 -3.72 41.86
C LEU A 478 7.16 -2.73 40.68
N LEU A 479 6.38 -1.64 40.82
CA LEU A 479 6.12 -0.73 39.70
C LEU A 479 7.42 -0.11 39.17
N LYS A 480 8.32 0.35 40.06
CA LYS A 480 9.58 0.98 39.66
C LYS A 480 10.48 -0.02 38.93
N GLU A 481 10.52 -1.25 39.41
CA GLU A 481 11.33 -2.34 38.88
C GLU A 481 10.77 -2.83 37.54
N ARG A 482 9.44 -2.94 37.40
CA ARG A 482 8.79 -3.19 36.12
C ARG A 482 9.10 -2.10 35.10
N MET A 483 9.10 -0.83 35.52
CA MET A 483 9.49 0.29 34.65
C MET A 483 10.96 0.22 34.24
N ASP A 484 11.87 -0.18 35.15
CA ASP A 484 13.28 -0.36 34.80
C ASP A 484 13.48 -1.52 33.81
N VAL A 485 12.83 -2.66 34.02
CA VAL A 485 12.87 -3.80 33.08
C VAL A 485 12.28 -3.41 31.73
N ALA A 486 11.12 -2.74 31.69
CA ALA A 486 10.54 -2.24 30.46
C ALA A 486 11.48 -1.29 29.72
N ARG A 487 12.10 -0.33 30.43
CA ARG A 487 13.12 0.56 29.85
C ARG A 487 14.28 -0.22 29.24
N ARG A 488 14.87 -1.19 29.95
CA ARG A 488 15.99 -2.00 29.41
C ARG A 488 15.62 -2.71 28.12
N LEU A 489 14.41 -3.25 28.05
CA LEU A 489 13.92 -3.94 26.86
C LEU A 489 13.61 -2.95 25.72
N TRP A 490 13.03 -1.78 26.02
CA TRP A 490 12.84 -0.70 25.04
C TRP A 490 14.18 -0.17 24.51
N ASP A 491 15.18 0.04 25.37
CA ASP A 491 16.54 0.45 24.99
C ASP A 491 17.21 -0.58 24.08
N ALA A 492 16.79 -1.84 24.16
CA ALA A 492 17.20 -2.91 23.25
C ALA A 492 16.35 -2.98 21.96
N GLY A 493 15.32 -2.16 21.80
CA GLY A 493 14.46 -2.13 20.61
C GLY A 493 13.29 -3.13 20.63
N LEU A 494 12.98 -3.75 21.78
CA LEU A 494 11.83 -4.64 21.93
C LEU A 494 10.54 -3.85 22.18
N LYS A 495 9.41 -4.35 21.67
CA LYS A 495 8.08 -3.74 21.88
C LYS A 495 7.51 -4.26 23.20
N VAL A 496 7.49 -3.43 24.25
CA VAL A 496 7.14 -3.87 25.61
C VAL A 496 5.98 -3.08 26.21
N GLU A 497 5.07 -3.78 26.89
CA GLU A 497 4.00 -3.20 27.70
C GLU A 497 4.01 -3.70 29.14
N PHE A 498 3.35 -2.96 30.04
CA PHE A 498 3.07 -3.37 31.42
C PHE A 498 1.83 -2.65 31.95
N SER A 499 1.21 -3.17 33.01
CA SER A 499 0.06 -2.52 33.63
C SER A 499 0.44 -1.21 34.34
N TYR A 500 -0.27 -0.11 34.05
CA TYR A 500 -0.12 1.17 34.74
C TYR A 500 -0.73 1.22 36.14
N LYS A 501 -1.27 0.10 36.63
CA LYS A 501 -1.65 -0.01 38.04
C LYS A 501 -0.40 -0.20 38.89
N ARG A 502 -0.39 0.43 40.07
CA ARG A 502 0.71 0.26 41.04
C ARG A 502 0.87 -1.21 41.43
N LYS A 503 -0.24 -1.87 41.76
CA LYS A 503 -0.31 -3.28 42.17
C LYS A 503 -1.37 -4.03 41.34
N PRO A 504 -1.05 -4.45 40.09
CA PRO A 504 -1.96 -5.21 39.26
C PRO A 504 -2.15 -6.62 39.83
N LYS A 505 -3.34 -7.21 39.63
CA LYS A 505 -3.58 -8.61 39.99
C LYS A 505 -2.93 -9.53 38.94
N PRO A 506 -2.33 -10.69 39.33
CA PRO A 506 -1.71 -11.61 38.39
C PRO A 506 -2.60 -12.01 37.21
N ILE A 507 -3.85 -12.42 37.50
CA ILE A 507 -4.83 -12.82 36.48
C ILE A 507 -5.06 -11.69 35.45
N GLN A 508 -5.24 -10.45 35.91
CA GLN A 508 -5.46 -9.30 35.01
C GLN A 508 -4.26 -8.99 34.11
N GLN A 509 -3.04 -9.35 34.53
CA GLN A 509 -1.84 -9.17 33.71
C GLN A 509 -1.79 -10.23 32.60
N PHE A 510 -2.09 -11.49 32.95
CA PHE A 510 -2.20 -12.56 31.95
C PHE A 510 -3.34 -12.31 30.97
N GLU A 511 -4.52 -11.93 31.45
CA GLU A 511 -5.66 -11.55 30.59
C GLU A 511 -5.29 -10.42 29.62
N ALA A 512 -4.55 -9.40 30.08
CA ALA A 512 -4.09 -8.32 29.21
C ALA A 512 -3.07 -8.79 28.15
N ALA A 513 -2.12 -9.63 28.54
CA ALA A 513 -1.14 -10.21 27.62
C ALA A 513 -1.81 -11.14 26.59
N GLU A 514 -2.76 -11.97 27.02
CA GLU A 514 -3.51 -12.89 26.16
C GLU A 514 -4.44 -12.14 25.20
N ALA A 515 -5.17 -11.13 25.68
CA ALA A 515 -6.05 -10.30 24.85
C ALA A 515 -5.28 -9.58 23.72
N ASN A 516 -4.03 -9.23 23.96
CA ASN A 516 -3.14 -8.61 22.99
C ASN A 516 -2.29 -9.62 22.18
N ALA A 517 -2.45 -10.93 22.44
CA ALA A 517 -1.65 -12.00 21.85
C ALA A 517 -0.13 -11.78 21.96
N VAL A 518 0.31 -11.28 23.12
CA VAL A 518 1.73 -11.02 23.41
C VAL A 518 2.47 -12.36 23.52
N PRO A 519 3.59 -12.57 22.79
CA PRO A 519 4.24 -13.88 22.75
C PRO A 519 5.02 -14.22 24.02
N PHE A 520 5.57 -13.23 24.72
CA PHE A 520 6.35 -13.46 25.95
C PHE A 520 5.88 -12.60 27.12
N ALA A 521 5.96 -13.18 28.33
CA ALA A 521 5.81 -12.46 29.58
C ALA A 521 7.15 -12.46 30.34
N VAL A 522 7.56 -11.31 30.85
CA VAL A 522 8.69 -11.18 31.78
C VAL A 522 8.12 -10.94 33.17
N ILE A 523 8.30 -11.90 34.07
CA ILE A 523 7.68 -11.93 35.39
C ILE A 523 8.74 -11.62 36.45
N LEU A 524 8.50 -10.56 37.22
CA LEU A 524 9.31 -10.16 38.36
C LEU A 524 8.73 -10.77 39.65
N GLY A 525 9.56 -11.48 40.40
CA GLY A 525 9.32 -11.88 41.78
C GLY A 525 10.33 -11.21 42.71
N GLU A 526 9.98 -11.02 43.99
CA GLU A 526 10.84 -10.32 44.95
C GLU A 526 12.19 -11.05 45.15
N ASP A 527 12.16 -12.39 45.26
CA ASP A 527 13.35 -13.22 45.48
C ASP A 527 14.21 -13.31 44.22
N GLU A 528 13.60 -13.59 43.05
CA GLU A 528 14.33 -13.64 41.78
C GLU A 528 14.98 -12.30 41.47
N LEU A 529 14.27 -11.19 41.68
CA LEU A 529 14.81 -9.86 41.39
C LEU A 529 15.96 -9.51 42.33
N ALA A 530 15.88 -9.90 43.61
CA ALA A 530 16.98 -9.75 44.56
C ALA A 530 18.22 -10.56 44.13
N ALA A 531 18.03 -11.71 43.47
CA ALA A 531 19.09 -12.50 42.86
C ALA A 531 19.56 -11.96 41.49
N GLY A 532 19.02 -10.83 41.02
CA GLY A 532 19.37 -10.25 39.72
C GLY A 532 18.75 -10.99 38.53
N GLN A 533 17.65 -11.71 38.76
CA GLN A 533 16.99 -12.57 37.78
C GLN A 533 15.51 -12.21 37.60
N VAL A 534 14.95 -12.62 36.46
CA VAL A 534 13.51 -12.57 36.17
C VAL A 534 13.10 -13.86 35.47
N ARG A 535 11.81 -14.14 35.43
CA ARG A 535 11.28 -15.30 34.72
C ARG A 535 10.75 -14.90 33.35
N VAL A 536 11.23 -15.53 32.28
CA VAL A 536 10.73 -15.35 30.92
C VAL A 536 9.83 -16.52 30.56
N LYS A 537 8.56 -16.23 30.28
CA LYS A 537 7.53 -17.22 29.96
C LYS A 537 7.02 -17.02 28.54
N GLU A 538 7.01 -18.09 27.75
CA GLU A 538 6.33 -18.11 26.46
C GLU A 538 4.82 -18.33 26.64
N MET A 539 4.03 -17.47 26.01
CA MET A 539 2.58 -17.48 26.10
C MET A 539 1.98 -18.50 25.12
N GLY A 540 0.90 -19.15 25.54
CA GLY A 540 0.17 -20.11 24.70
C GLY A 540 0.73 -21.54 24.65
N LEU A 541 1.83 -21.85 25.36
CA LEU A 541 2.35 -23.22 25.43
C LEU A 541 1.36 -24.22 26.04
N ASP A 542 1.40 -25.48 25.57
CA ASP A 542 0.57 -26.56 26.09
C ASP A 542 0.92 -26.94 27.54
N LYS A 543 -0.05 -27.53 28.26
CA LYS A 543 0.09 -27.88 29.69
C LYS A 543 1.23 -28.86 29.99
N GLY A 544 1.74 -29.59 29.00
CA GLY A 544 2.87 -30.52 29.15
C GLY A 544 4.23 -29.97 28.71
N HIS A 545 4.30 -28.73 28.20
CA HIS A 545 5.56 -28.18 27.70
C HIS A 545 6.55 -27.91 28.85
N PRO A 546 7.84 -28.30 28.74
CA PRO A 546 8.80 -28.17 29.84
C PRO A 546 9.02 -26.73 30.31
N GLU A 547 8.89 -25.76 29.40
CA GLU A 547 9.00 -24.32 29.73
C GLU A 547 7.66 -23.63 30.01
N LYS A 548 6.57 -24.38 30.27
CA LYS A 548 5.23 -23.81 30.43
C LYS A 548 5.15 -22.70 31.50
N ASP A 549 5.92 -22.82 32.57
CA ASP A 549 5.94 -21.84 33.65
C ASP A 549 7.01 -20.76 33.48
N GLY A 550 7.83 -20.85 32.43
CA GLY A 550 8.90 -19.93 32.12
C GLY A 550 10.21 -20.24 32.84
N VAL A 551 11.30 -19.77 32.25
CA VAL A 551 12.68 -20.02 32.69
C VAL A 551 13.27 -18.81 33.38
N LEU A 552 14.21 -19.04 34.31
CA LEU A 552 14.95 -17.95 34.96
C LEU A 552 16.03 -17.41 34.02
N VAL A 553 16.10 -16.09 33.90
CA VAL A 553 17.03 -15.36 33.05
C VAL A 553 17.65 -14.21 33.85
N ASN A 554 18.96 -14.02 33.72
CA ASN A 554 19.66 -12.92 34.36
C ASN A 554 19.23 -11.57 33.75
N LEU A 555 19.00 -10.56 34.60
CA LEU A 555 18.63 -9.21 34.16
C LEU A 555 19.66 -8.57 33.22
N SER A 556 20.93 -8.96 33.32
CA SER A 556 22.01 -8.47 32.46
C SER A 556 21.91 -8.96 31.02
N THR A 557 21.39 -10.16 30.79
CA THR A 557 21.28 -10.80 29.46
C THR A 557 19.83 -10.89 28.96
N LEU A 558 18.88 -10.37 29.73
CA LEU A 558 17.45 -10.49 29.47
C LEU A 558 17.06 -10.04 28.05
N ALA A 559 17.57 -8.91 27.60
CA ALA A 559 17.21 -8.37 26.29
C ALA A 559 17.68 -9.26 25.14
N GLU A 560 18.89 -9.80 25.23
CA GLU A 560 19.46 -10.71 24.23
C GLU A 560 18.69 -12.03 24.19
N GLU A 561 18.39 -12.59 25.36
CA GLU A 561 17.63 -13.85 25.46
C GLU A 561 16.23 -13.71 24.85
N VAL A 562 15.52 -12.62 25.17
CA VAL A 562 14.17 -12.38 24.62
C VAL A 562 14.22 -12.17 23.10
N LYS A 563 15.21 -11.44 22.58
CA LYS A 563 15.41 -11.29 21.12
C LYS A 563 15.62 -12.64 20.45
N GLY A 564 16.54 -13.45 20.95
CA GLY A 564 16.82 -14.77 20.39
C GLY A 564 15.59 -15.68 20.42
N ARG A 565 14.76 -15.61 21.47
CA ARG A 565 13.48 -16.33 21.54
C ARG A 565 12.45 -15.85 20.50
N LEU A 566 12.33 -14.54 20.31
CA LEU A 566 11.46 -13.96 19.28
C LEU A 566 11.87 -14.38 17.87
N GLU A 567 13.17 -14.32 17.56
CA GLU A 567 13.72 -14.73 16.26
C GLU A 567 13.45 -16.22 15.98
N ARG A 568 13.72 -17.11 16.95
CA ARG A 568 13.41 -18.54 16.83
C ARG A 568 11.92 -18.80 16.57
N ARG A 569 11.04 -18.09 17.28
CA ARG A 569 9.59 -18.20 17.10
C ARG A 569 9.15 -17.72 15.72
N GLN A 570 9.71 -16.61 15.22
CA GLN A 570 9.42 -16.09 13.89
C GLN A 570 9.91 -17.03 12.79
N ALA A 571 11.11 -17.60 12.93
CA ALA A 571 11.66 -18.58 11.99
C ALA A 571 10.79 -19.84 11.92
N ALA A 572 10.36 -20.37 13.07
CA ALA A 572 9.46 -21.53 13.11
C ALA A 572 8.11 -21.24 12.43
N ALA A 573 7.53 -20.06 12.66
CA ALA A 573 6.28 -19.64 12.01
C ALA A 573 6.44 -19.49 10.48
N ALA A 574 7.56 -18.96 10.01
CA ALA A 574 7.85 -18.83 8.58
C ALA A 574 7.98 -20.21 7.90
N VAL A 575 8.66 -21.17 8.53
CA VAL A 575 8.78 -22.54 8.03
C VAL A 575 7.42 -23.22 7.94
N ALA A 576 6.57 -23.08 8.97
CA ALA A 576 5.23 -23.64 8.98
C ALA A 576 4.32 -23.04 7.88
N ALA A 577 4.39 -21.73 7.66
CA ALA A 577 3.64 -21.07 6.59
C ALA A 577 4.09 -21.53 5.19
N THR A 578 5.39 -21.77 5.01
CA THR A 578 5.95 -22.26 3.75
C THR A 578 5.57 -23.73 3.50
N ALA A 579 5.55 -24.56 4.55
CA ALA A 579 5.14 -25.97 4.47
C ALA A 579 3.64 -26.13 4.20
N GLY A 580 2.78 -25.31 4.83
CA GLY A 580 1.33 -25.30 4.57
C GLY A 580 0.99 -24.95 3.12
N ALA A 581 1.77 -24.06 2.48
CA ALA A 581 1.62 -23.72 1.07
C ALA A 581 2.03 -24.84 0.10
N VAL A 582 2.85 -25.82 0.53
CA VAL A 582 3.25 -26.97 -0.29
C VAL A 582 2.17 -28.06 -0.30
N ILE A 583 1.33 -28.12 0.73
CA ILE A 583 0.25 -29.12 0.81
C ILE A 583 -0.93 -28.74 -0.12
N ASP A 584 -1.10 -27.46 -0.44
CA ASP A 584 -2.14 -26.94 -1.35
C ASP A 584 -1.84 -27.20 -2.84
N SER A 585 -0.59 -27.54 -3.20
CA SER A 585 -0.26 -28.01 -4.56
C SER A 585 -0.43 -29.54 -4.65
N GLY A 586 -1.69 -29.96 -4.76
CA GLY A 586 -2.17 -31.34 -4.98
C GLY A 586 -1.12 -32.43 -5.21
N LYS A 587 -0.63 -33.03 -4.12
CA LYS A 587 -0.19 -34.43 -4.00
C LYS A 587 -0.07 -34.73 -2.50
N GLU A 588 -0.92 -35.62 -1.99
CA GLU A 588 -0.72 -36.20 -0.66
C GLU A 588 0.67 -36.81 -0.60
N VAL A 589 1.56 -36.21 0.18
CA VAL A 589 2.78 -36.87 0.63
C VAL A 589 2.62 -37.06 2.12
N VAL A 590 2.32 -38.30 2.51
CA VAL A 590 2.40 -38.76 3.89
C VAL A 590 3.87 -38.70 4.29
N VAL A 591 4.28 -37.61 4.96
CA VAL A 591 5.59 -37.51 5.59
C VAL A 591 5.38 -37.66 7.09
N GLY A 592 5.70 -38.84 7.62
CA GLY A 592 5.62 -39.13 9.05
C GLY A 592 6.53 -38.23 9.88
N GLU A 593 6.11 -37.94 11.11
CA GLU A 593 6.76 -37.05 12.08
C GLU A 593 8.25 -37.36 12.31
N GLU A 594 8.71 -38.59 12.07
CA GLU A 594 10.13 -38.99 12.14
C GLU A 594 11.04 -38.29 11.12
N ALA A 595 10.53 -37.91 9.94
CA ALA A 595 11.34 -37.27 8.91
C ALA A 595 11.62 -35.78 9.22
N ILE A 596 10.77 -35.14 10.03
CA ILE A 596 10.94 -33.76 10.49
C ILE A 596 12.01 -33.72 11.59
N ALA A 597 12.01 -34.68 12.52
CA ALA A 597 13.02 -34.79 13.57
C ALA A 597 14.44 -34.97 13.00
N LYS A 598 14.62 -35.82 11.97
CA LYS A 598 15.92 -36.05 11.31
C LYS A 598 16.44 -34.86 10.49
N LYS A 599 15.57 -33.93 10.09
CA LYS A 599 15.99 -32.73 9.34
C LYS A 599 16.44 -31.60 10.27
N ILE A 600 15.95 -31.60 11.51
CA ILE A 600 16.37 -30.65 12.55
C ILE A 600 17.75 -31.05 13.11
N GLU A 601 18.04 -32.34 13.30
CA GLU A 601 19.38 -32.79 13.73
C GLU A 601 20.49 -32.53 12.68
N ASN A 602 20.16 -32.49 11.39
CA ASN A 602 21.14 -32.23 10.33
C ASN A 602 21.47 -30.74 10.11
N LEU A 603 20.80 -29.82 10.81
CA LEU A 603 21.14 -28.39 10.80
C LEU A 603 22.20 -28.02 11.87
N ASP A 604 22.44 -28.91 12.84
CA ASP A 604 23.40 -28.71 13.94
C ASP A 604 24.80 -29.28 13.66
N VAL A 605 25.04 -29.76 12.43
CA VAL A 605 26.36 -30.29 12.02
C VAL A 605 26.78 -29.67 10.70
N ASN A 606 27.16 -28.39 10.73
CA ASN A 606 28.13 -27.78 9.82
C ASN A 606 28.55 -26.40 10.35
N GLU A 607 29.20 -26.40 11.52
CA GLU A 607 30.25 -25.42 11.83
C GLU A 607 31.60 -26.11 11.61
N GLN A 608 32.22 -25.84 10.46
CA GLN A 608 33.67 -25.78 10.25
C GLN A 608 33.98 -24.88 9.06
#